data_AF-A0A6J0P0W1-F1
#
_entry.id   AF-A0A6J0P0W1-F1
#
_cell.length_a   1.000
_cell.length_b   1.000
_cell.length_c   1.000
_cell.angle_alpha   90.00
_cell.angle_beta   90.00
_cell.angle_gamma   90.00
#
_symmetry.space_group_name_H-M   'P 1'
#
loop_
_entity.id
_entity.type
_entity.pdbx_description
1 polymer ?
#
loop_
_entity_poly.entity_id
_entity_poly.type
_entity_poly.pdbx_seq_one_letter_code
_entity_poly.pdbx_strand_id
1 'polypeptide(L)' 'MKTNCKIGFMSFLMIASVLIILLTVPAKVEAEPQCIGLCGMILDCTTACIRMGYHFGQCVGFNDPYQCCCDH' A
#
# COMPACT_ATOMS: atom_id res chain seq x y z
N MET A 1 10.74 45.23 -18.52
CA MET A 1 9.62 44.41 -18.01
C MET A 1 10.00 43.96 -16.60
N LYS A 2 9.56 44.68 -15.57
CA LYS A 2 9.88 44.38 -14.17
C LYS A 2 8.96 43.25 -13.73
N THR A 3 9.31 42.02 -14.10
CA THR A 3 8.59 40.83 -13.66
C THR A 3 8.59 40.86 -12.14
N ASN A 4 7.39 40.85 -11.56
CA ASN A 4 7.21 40.85 -10.13
C ASN A 4 7.83 39.57 -9.55
N CYS A 5 9.13 39.58 -9.22
CA CYS A 5 9.87 38.42 -8.71
C CYS A 5 9.16 37.74 -7.53
N LYS A 6 8.44 38.52 -6.72
CA LYS A 6 7.61 38.03 -5.62
C LYS A 6 6.49 37.09 -6.08
N ILE A 7 5.88 37.37 -7.24
CA ILE A 7 4.80 36.55 -7.81
C ILE A 7 5.38 35.26 -8.42
N GLY A 8 6.49 35.38 -9.16
CA GLY A 8 7.18 34.22 -9.74
C GLY A 8 7.68 33.24 -8.67
N PHE A 9 8.25 33.76 -7.58
CA PHE A 9 8.75 32.95 -6.47
C PHE A 9 7.63 32.24 -5.71
N MET A 10 6.50 32.91 -5.45
CA MET A 10 5.33 32.28 -4.83
C MET A 10 4.75 31.17 -5.71
N SER A 11 4.68 31.39 -7.03
CA SER A 11 4.23 30.37 -7.97
C SER A 11 5.18 29.16 -8.01
N PHE A 12 6.48 29.40 -7.95
CA PHE A 12 7.48 28.33 -7.97
C PHE A 12 7.38 27.45 -6.71
N LEU A 13 7.20 28.06 -5.54
CA LEU A 13 7.02 27.33 -4.27
C LEU A 13 5.79 26.42 -4.28
N MET A 14 4.67 26.88 -4.85
CA MET A 14 3.44 26.09 -4.94
C MET A 14 3.57 24.90 -5.90
N ILE A 15 4.30 25.05 -7.00
CA ILE A 15 4.54 23.95 -7.93
C ILE A 15 5.50 22.93 -7.30
N ALA A 16 6.56 23.41 -6.65
CA ALA A 16 7.52 22.55 -5.96
C ALA A 16 6.85 21.75 -4.83
N SER A 17 5.95 22.34 -4.04
CA SER A 17 5.26 21.63 -2.96
C SER A 17 4.36 20.52 -3.48
N VAL A 18 3.61 20.73 -4.56
CA VAL A 18 2.77 19.69 -5.19
C VAL A 18 3.63 18.55 -5.73
N LEU A 19 4.75 18.87 -6.40
CA LEU A 19 5.68 17.87 -6.91
C LEU A 19 6.31 17.06 -5.78
N ILE A 20 6.70 17.71 -4.68
CA ILE A 20 7.23 17.02 -3.50
C ILE A 20 6.17 16.06 -2.96
N ILE A 21 4.91 16.49 -2.78
CA ILE A 21 3.83 15.61 -2.30
C ILE A 21 3.64 14.42 -3.23
N LEU A 22 3.63 14.62 -4.55
CA LEU A 22 3.48 13.52 -5.51
C LEU A 22 4.66 12.55 -5.50
N LEU A 23 5.88 13.03 -5.22
CA LEU A 23 7.08 12.21 -5.12
C LEU A 23 7.24 11.54 -3.74
N THR A 24 6.71 12.15 -2.68
CA THR A 24 6.78 11.62 -1.31
C THR A 24 5.60 10.75 -0.94
N VAL A 25 4.46 10.84 -1.64
CA VAL A 25 3.41 9.82 -1.55
C VAL A 25 3.98 8.58 -2.24
N PRO A 26 4.35 7.53 -1.49
CA PRO A 26 4.81 6.32 -2.13
C PRO A 26 3.61 5.77 -2.91
N ALA A 27 3.75 5.57 -4.22
CA ALA A 27 2.79 4.84 -5.05
C ALA A 27 2.67 3.34 -4.65
N LYS A 28 3.21 2.99 -3.49
CA LYS A 28 3.25 1.69 -2.87
C LYS A 28 2.45 1.79 -1.58
N VAL A 29 1.15 1.69 -1.74
CA VAL A 29 0.38 0.82 -0.84
C VAL A 29 0.79 -0.60 -1.23
N GLU A 30 2.04 -0.97 -0.92
CA GLU A 30 2.38 -2.38 -0.82
C GLU A 30 1.51 -2.84 0.34
N ALA A 31 0.40 -3.53 0.01
CA ALA A 31 -0.45 -4.12 1.00
C ALA A 31 0.46 -5.06 1.80
N GLU A 32 0.82 -4.64 3.01
CA GLU A 32 1.50 -5.53 3.94
C GLU A 32 0.66 -6.83 3.97
N PRO A 33 1.28 -8.00 3.73
CA PRO A 33 0.54 -9.24 3.56
C PRO A 33 -0.35 -9.44 4.78
N GLN A 34 -1.66 -9.38 4.57
CA GLN A 34 -2.61 -9.30 5.67
C GLN A 34 -2.92 -10.71 6.14
N CYS A 35 -2.48 -11.04 7.35
CA CYS A 35 -2.71 -12.35 7.93
C CYS A 35 -4.05 -12.39 8.68
N ILE A 36 -4.98 -13.22 8.21
CA ILE A 36 -6.39 -13.20 8.61
C ILE A 36 -6.78 -14.31 9.60
N GLY A 37 -5.88 -15.26 9.89
CA GLY A 37 -6.14 -16.31 10.86
C GLY A 37 -5.23 -17.52 10.70
N LEU A 38 -5.57 -18.62 11.39
CA LEU A 38 -4.85 -19.89 11.29
C LEU A 38 -5.40 -20.74 10.14
N CYS A 39 -4.52 -21.33 9.33
CA CYS A 39 -4.93 -22.19 8.21
C CYS A 39 -5.72 -23.43 8.66
N GLY A 40 -5.49 -23.95 9.87
CA GLY A 40 -6.28 -25.06 10.41
C GLY A 40 -7.75 -24.69 10.70
N MET A 41 -8.07 -23.40 10.83
CA MET A 41 -9.45 -22.92 11.04
C MET A 41 -10.11 -22.41 9.74
N ILE A 42 -9.30 -22.00 8.76
CA ILE A 42 -9.78 -21.47 7.49
C ILE A 42 -9.77 -22.62 6.48
N LEU A 43 -10.96 -23.09 6.10
CA LEU A 43 -11.14 -24.23 5.19
C LEU A 43 -10.38 -24.07 3.86
N ASP A 44 -10.30 -22.84 3.36
CA ASP A 44 -9.55 -22.47 2.16
C ASP A 44 -9.04 -21.02 2.28
N CYS A 45 -7.74 -20.90 2.59
CA CYS A 45 -7.06 -19.62 2.77
C CYS A 45 -7.12 -18.75 1.52
N THR A 46 -6.93 -19.35 0.34
CA THR A 46 -6.95 -18.63 -0.94
C THR A 46 -8.35 -18.08 -1.21
N THR A 47 -9.39 -18.89 -1.04
CA THR A 47 -10.78 -18.43 -1.21
C THR A 47 -11.15 -17.33 -0.21
N ALA A 48 -10.69 -17.41 1.04
CA ALA A 48 -10.91 -16.37 2.04
C ALA A 48 -10.26 -15.04 1.66
N CYS A 49 -9.00 -15.07 1.19
CA CYS A 49 -8.28 -13.89 0.74
C CYS A 49 -8.92 -13.26 -0.52
N ILE A 50 -9.35 -14.08 -1.49
CA ILE A 50 -10.06 -13.58 -2.68
C ILE A 50 -11.37 -12.86 -2.30
N ARG A 51 -12.12 -13.38 -1.30
CA ARG A 51 -13.33 -12.72 -0.81
C ARG A 51 -13.08 -11.37 -0.14
N MET A 52 -11.88 -11.15 0.39
CA MET A 52 -11.46 -9.86 0.97
C MET A 52 -10.91 -8.88 -0.07
N GLY A 53 -10.71 -9.31 -1.32
CA GLY A 53 -10.20 -8.48 -2.41
C GLY A 53 -8.70 -8.61 -2.67
N TYR A 54 -8.06 -9.66 -2.16
CA TYR A 54 -6.67 -10.02 -2.48
C TYR A 54 -6.59 -10.97 -3.69
N HIS A 55 -5.46 -11.03 -4.39
CA HIS A 55 -5.31 -11.91 -5.56
C HIS A 55 -5.06 -13.37 -5.15
N PHE A 56 -4.34 -13.59 -4.07
CA PHE A 56 -4.08 -14.93 -3.55
C PHE A 56 -3.89 -14.94 -2.04
N GLY A 57 -3.85 -16.14 -1.47
CA GLY A 57 -3.60 -16.36 -0.04
C GLY A 57 -2.82 -17.65 0.16
N GLN A 58 -1.88 -17.62 1.11
CA GLN A 58 -1.00 -18.74 1.41
C GLN A 58 -0.81 -18.93 2.92
N CYS A 59 -0.62 -20.18 3.32
CA CYS A 59 -0.28 -20.54 4.68
C CYS A 59 1.23 -20.34 4.89
N VAL A 60 1.62 -19.39 5.74
CA VAL A 60 3.01 -19.08 6.07
C VAL A 60 3.25 -19.25 7.57
N GLY A 61 4.42 -19.79 7.92
CA GLY A 61 4.80 -20.06 9.32
C GLY A 61 5.71 -21.30 9.42
N PHE A 62 6.65 -21.28 10.36
CA PHE A 62 7.59 -22.39 10.57
C PHE A 62 7.07 -23.41 11.61
N ASN A 63 6.18 -22.99 12.51
CA ASN A 63 5.57 -23.83 13.54
C ASN A 63 4.05 -23.87 13.37
N ASP A 64 3.48 -25.08 13.44
CA ASP A 64 2.04 -25.30 13.48
C ASP A 64 1.41 -24.56 14.68
N PRO A 65 0.29 -23.84 14.52
CA PRO A 65 -0.51 -23.71 13.31
C PRO A 65 -0.03 -22.63 12.34
N TYR A 66 0.04 -22.98 11.04
CA TYR A 66 0.34 -22.03 9.97
C TYR A 66 -0.66 -20.86 9.94
N GLN A 67 -0.18 -19.66 9.62
CA GLN A 67 -1.00 -18.47 9.49
C GLN A 67 -1.41 -18.27 8.03
N CYS A 68 -2.69 -18.06 7.76
CA CYS A 68 -3.18 -17.68 6.44
C CYS A 68 -2.91 -16.20 6.20
N CYS A 69 -2.08 -15.88 5.21
CA CYS A 69 -1.75 -14.51 4.82
C CYS A 69 -2.14 -14.24 3.36
N CYS A 70 -2.78 -13.09 3.17
CA CYS A 70 -3.33 -12.63 1.89
C CYS A 70 -2.39 -11.64 1.22
N ASP A 71 -2.28 -11.74 -0.09
CA ASP A 71 -1.40 -10.90 -0.90
C ASP A 71 -2.06 -10.52 -2.23
N HIS A 72 -1.63 -9.40 -2.81
CA HIS A 72 -2.16 -8.84 -4.06
C HIS A 72 -1.46 -9.42 -5.30
#